data_AF-A0A2M7QK87-F1
#
_entry.id   AF-A0A2M7QK87-F1
#
_cell.length_a   1.000
_cell.length_b   1.000
_cell.length_c   1.000
_cell.angle_alpha   90.00
_cell.angle_beta   90.00
_cell.angle_gamma   90.00
#
_symmetry.space_group_name_H-M   'P 1'
#
loop_
_entity.id
_entity.type
_entity.pdbx_description
1 polymer ?
#
loop_
_entity_poly.entity_id
_entity_poly.type
_entity_poly.pdbx_seq_one_letter_code
_entity_poly.pdbx_strand_id
1 'polypeptide(L)'
;MRDESQLYDAYDVDAGGARRSRLGAAVGAFVSLAVLAGVVVWAYRLGVRDATDVPVVRAVEGPMRVRPDDPGGAQAAHQGRAVYDVMADAPPPLETIVIAPPPERLSAEDVASFARAAPPPARQPEPA
;
A
#
# COMPACT_ATOMS: atom_id res chain seq x y z
N MET A 1 1.33 -40.70 -58.04
CA MET A 1 0.17 -41.00 -57.19
C MET A 1 0.70 -41.21 -55.78
N ARG A 2 0.29 -40.36 -54.82
CA ARG A 2 0.59 -40.56 -53.39
C ARG A 2 -0.52 -41.44 -52.84
N ASP A 3 -0.17 -42.53 -52.17
CA ASP A 3 -1.13 -43.46 -51.60
C ASP A 3 -1.84 -42.84 -50.38
N GLU A 4 -3.17 -42.82 -50.46
CA GLU A 4 -4.08 -42.31 -49.43
C GLU A 4 -4.12 -43.21 -48.18
N SER A 5 -3.51 -44.40 -48.25
CA SER A 5 -3.36 -45.32 -47.12
C SER A 5 -2.42 -44.78 -46.03
N GLN A 6 -1.42 -43.96 -46.40
CA GLN A 6 -0.53 -43.33 -45.41
C GLN A 6 -1.23 -42.26 -44.57
N LEU A 7 -2.30 -41.65 -45.10
CA LEU A 7 -3.12 -40.73 -44.33
C LEU A 7 -3.88 -41.49 -43.24
N TYR A 8 -4.26 -42.74 -43.50
CA TYR A 8 -5.06 -43.57 -42.59
C TYR A 8 -4.21 -44.25 -41.51
N ASP A 9 -3.01 -44.73 -41.85
CA ASP A 9 -2.05 -45.28 -40.89
C ASP A 9 -1.60 -44.24 -39.83
N ALA A 10 -1.55 -42.96 -40.20
CA ALA A 10 -1.23 -41.88 -39.26
C ALA A 10 -2.34 -41.60 -38.22
N TYR A 11 -3.56 -42.10 -38.44
CA TYR A 11 -4.70 -42.00 -37.51
C TYR A 11 -4.92 -43.26 -36.67
N ASP A 12 -4.17 -44.34 -36.89
CA ASP A 12 -4.18 -45.49 -35.99
C ASP A 12 -3.33 -45.17 -34.75
N VAL A 13 -3.92 -44.37 -33.87
CA VAL A 13 -3.34 -44.01 -32.57
C VAL A 13 -3.28 -45.27 -31.71
N ASP A 14 -2.07 -45.82 -31.56
CA ASP A 14 -1.72 -46.92 -30.66
C ASP A 14 -2.62 -46.98 -29.42
N ALA A 15 -3.50 -47.97 -29.33
CA ALA A 15 -4.44 -48.12 -28.22
C ALA A 15 -3.74 -48.18 -26.83
N GLY A 16 -2.48 -48.65 -26.81
CA GLY A 16 -1.61 -48.62 -25.63
C GLY A 16 -1.03 -47.24 -25.30
N GLY A 17 -0.77 -46.40 -26.30
CA GLY A 17 -0.41 -44.98 -26.15
C GLY A 17 -1.61 -44.15 -25.69
N ALA A 18 -2.81 -44.45 -26.20
CA ALA A 18 -4.05 -43.76 -25.85
C ALA A 18 -4.43 -43.89 -24.37
N ARG A 19 -4.16 -45.04 -23.71
CA ARG A 19 -4.40 -45.18 -22.25
C ARG A 19 -3.40 -44.37 -21.42
N ARG A 20 -2.14 -44.32 -21.85
CA ARG A 20 -1.06 -43.57 -21.18
C ARG A 20 -1.26 -42.06 -21.34
N SER A 21 -1.70 -41.61 -22.52
CA SER A 21 -2.04 -40.21 -22.77
C SER A 21 -3.30 -39.77 -22.01
N ARG A 22 -4.32 -40.63 -21.92
CA ARG A 22 -5.51 -40.37 -21.09
C ARG A 22 -5.17 -40.26 -19.60
N LEU A 23 -4.26 -41.09 -19.08
CA LEU A 23 -3.80 -40.99 -17.70
C LEU A 23 -3.07 -39.67 -17.43
N GLY A 24 -2.16 -39.27 -18.34
CA GLY A 24 -1.46 -37.99 -18.25
C GLY A 24 -2.41 -36.79 -18.32
N ALA A 25 -3.40 -36.83 -19.22
CA ALA A 25 -4.42 -35.80 -19.33
C ALA A 25 -5.31 -35.71 -18.08
N ALA A 26 -5.68 -36.84 -17.48
CA ALA A 26 -6.46 -36.88 -16.25
C ALA A 26 -5.69 -36.31 -15.05
N VAL A 27 -4.39 -36.65 -14.92
CA VAL A 27 -3.51 -36.09 -13.88
C VAL A 27 -3.36 -34.59 -14.08
N GLY A 28 -3.12 -34.13 -15.32
CA GLY A 28 -3.00 -32.71 -15.64
C GLY A 28 -4.28 -31.93 -15.32
N ALA A 29 -5.45 -32.48 -15.65
CA ALA A 29 -6.74 -31.90 -15.32
C ALA A 29 -6.94 -31.76 -13.81
N PHE A 30 -6.61 -32.80 -13.04
CA PHE A 30 -6.70 -32.78 -11.58
C PHE A 30 -5.78 -31.72 -10.96
N VAL A 31 -4.53 -31.64 -11.42
CA VAL A 31 -3.56 -30.63 -10.94
C VAL A 31 -4.07 -29.22 -11.24
N SER A 32 -4.61 -28.98 -12.44
CA SER A 32 -5.19 -27.68 -12.81
C SER A 32 -6.36 -27.28 -11.90
N LEU A 33 -7.28 -28.22 -11.63
CA LEU A 33 -8.39 -27.99 -10.71
C LEU A 33 -7.92 -27.72 -9.27
N ALA A 34 -6.90 -28.43 -8.80
CA ALA A 34 -6.33 -28.23 -7.47
C ALA A 34 -5.71 -26.83 -7.32
N VAL A 35 -5.00 -26.34 -8.35
CA VAL A 35 -4.45 -24.98 -8.36
C VAL A 35 -5.57 -23.94 -8.32
N LEU A 36 -6.61 -24.10 -9.15
CA LEU A 36 -7.74 -23.17 -9.17
C LEU A 36 -8.44 -23.11 -7.80
N ALA A 37 -8.71 -24.27 -7.19
CA ALA A 37 -9.30 -24.35 -5.85
C ALA A 37 -8.39 -23.69 -4.80
N GLY A 38 -7.08 -23.89 -4.88
CA GLY A 38 -6.10 -23.26 -4.01
C GLY A 38 -6.14 -21.73 -4.08
N VAL A 39 -6.19 -21.17 -5.30
CA VAL A 39 -6.29 -19.71 -5.51
C VAL A 39 -7.60 -19.17 -4.95
N VAL A 40 -8.73 -19.85 -5.17
CA VAL A 40 -10.04 -19.45 -4.64
C VAL A 40 -10.03 -19.43 -3.10
N VAL A 41 -9.51 -20.49 -2.47
CA VAL A 41 -9.39 -20.57 -1.00
C VAL A 41 -8.43 -19.50 -0.47
N TRP A 42 -7.32 -19.26 -1.15
CA TRP A 42 -6.35 -18.23 -0.78
C TRP A 42 -6.97 -16.83 -0.85
N ALA A 43 -7.66 -16.49 -1.93
CA ALA A 43 -8.33 -15.21 -2.11
C ALA A 43 -9.45 -15.01 -1.08
N TYR A 44 -10.25 -16.04 -0.80
CA TYR A 44 -11.26 -16.00 0.25
C TYR A 44 -10.65 -15.75 1.63
N ARG A 45 -9.55 -16.44 1.96
CA ARG A 45 -8.82 -16.24 3.22
C ARG A 45 -8.25 -14.83 3.33
N LEU A 46 -7.73 -14.26 2.24
CA LEU A 46 -7.21 -12.90 2.24
C LEU A 46 -8.31 -11.88 2.59
N GLY A 47 -9.51 -12.05 2.03
CA GLY A 47 -10.65 -11.17 2.32
C GLY A 47 -11.24 -11.34 3.72
N VAL A 48 -11.19 -12.56 4.28
CA VAL A 48 -11.78 -12.84 5.61
C VAL A 48 -10.80 -12.63 6.75
N ARG A 49 -9.48 -12.67 6.50
CA ARG A 49 -8.49 -12.68 7.59
C ARG A 49 -8.03 -11.31 8.05
N ASP A 50 -8.01 -10.28 7.20
CA ASP A 50 -7.26 -9.06 7.51
C ASP A 50 -8.04 -7.75 7.33
N ALA A 51 -9.08 -7.54 8.15
CA ALA A 51 -9.67 -6.20 8.30
C ALA A 51 -9.96 -5.79 9.76
N THR A 52 -9.83 -6.70 10.72
CA THR A 52 -10.26 -6.43 12.11
C THR A 52 -9.10 -6.30 13.08
N ASP A 53 -7.89 -6.74 12.72
CA ASP A 53 -6.74 -6.60 13.60
C ASP A 53 -6.08 -5.24 13.35
N VAL A 54 -6.35 -4.29 14.26
CA VAL A 54 -5.75 -2.96 14.21
C VAL A 54 -4.27 -3.10 14.57
N PRO A 55 -3.31 -2.75 13.69
CA PRO A 55 -1.89 -2.87 14.00
C PRO A 55 -1.52 -1.88 15.11
N VAL A 56 -1.44 -2.37 16.36
CA VAL A 56 -0.98 -1.56 17.49
C VAL A 56 0.54 -1.48 17.45
N VAL A 57 1.06 -0.44 16.80
CA VAL A 57 2.48 -0.06 16.90
C VAL A 57 2.71 0.41 18.34
N ARG A 58 3.38 -0.41 19.15
CA ARG A 58 3.79 0.00 20.50
C ARG A 58 4.90 1.02 20.38
N ALA A 59 4.76 2.16 21.06
CA ALA A 59 5.86 3.09 21.21
C ALA A 59 7.03 2.36 21.89
N VAL A 60 8.23 2.48 21.32
CA VAL A 60 9.44 2.05 21.99
C VAL A 60 9.55 2.89 23.27
N GLU A 61 9.51 2.25 24.43
CA GLU A 61 9.63 2.93 25.72
C GLU A 61 11.03 3.53 25.83
N GLY A 62 11.10 4.86 25.79
CA GLY A 62 12.34 5.59 26.01
C GLY A 62 12.39 6.92 25.25
N PRO A 63 13.19 7.88 25.75
CA PRO A 63 13.44 9.12 25.02
C PRO A 63 14.11 8.80 23.69
N MET A 64 13.40 9.09 22.58
CA MET A 64 13.89 8.92 21.21
C MET A 64 15.21 9.68 20.96
N ARG A 65 15.48 10.70 21.79
CA ARG A 65 16.75 11.42 21.92
C ARG A 65 16.96 11.84 23.38
N VAL A 66 18.14 11.60 23.93
CA VAL A 66 18.58 12.14 25.22
C VAL A 66 19.58 13.25 24.94
N ARG A 67 19.27 14.48 25.39
CA ARG A 67 20.24 15.58 25.34
C ARG A 67 21.32 15.31 26.39
N PRO A 68 22.62 15.45 26.07
CA PRO A 68 23.68 15.36 27.07
C PRO A 68 23.48 16.40 28.18
N ASP A 69 23.83 16.04 29.42
CA ASP A 69 23.72 16.93 30.59
C ASP A 69 24.53 18.23 30.42
N ASP A 70 25.68 18.13 29.75
CA ASP A 70 26.49 19.27 29.37
C ASP A 70 26.53 19.41 27.83
N PRO A 71 25.65 20.25 27.25
CA PRO A 71 25.70 20.60 25.84
C PRO A 71 26.91 21.53 25.63
N GLY A 72 28.10 20.93 25.52
CA GLY A 72 29.34 21.67 25.35
C GLY A 72 29.27 22.71 24.22
N GLY A 73 29.93 23.85 24.40
CA GLY A 73 30.01 24.93 23.43
C GLY A 73 30.26 26.30 24.08
N ALA A 74 30.98 27.18 23.38
CA ALA A 74 31.14 28.56 23.84
C ALA A 74 29.90 29.37 23.45
N GLN A 75 29.29 30.05 24.43
CA GLN A 75 28.18 30.96 24.15
C GLN A 75 28.71 32.20 23.42
N ALA A 76 28.53 32.28 22.11
CA ALA A 76 28.83 33.50 21.37
C ALA A 76 27.87 34.63 21.79
N ALA A 77 28.41 35.83 22.01
CA ALA A 77 27.59 37.03 22.13
C ALA A 77 26.83 37.21 20.80
N HIS A 78 25.50 37.32 20.87
CA HIS A 78 24.61 37.55 19.71
C HIS A 78 24.37 36.34 18.78
N GLN A 79 24.36 35.11 19.31
CA GLN A 79 23.81 33.95 18.58
C GLN A 79 22.40 34.26 18.03
N GLY A 80 22.16 33.88 16.78
CA GLY A 80 20.90 34.10 16.09
C GLY A 80 20.77 35.43 15.36
N ARG A 81 21.63 36.44 15.58
CA ARG A 81 21.48 37.76 14.91
C ARG A 81 21.88 37.77 13.43
N ALA A 82 22.82 36.93 13.00
CA ALA A 82 23.25 36.87 11.60
C ALA A 82 22.12 36.51 10.61
N VAL A 83 21.02 35.92 11.10
CA VAL A 83 19.85 35.58 10.27
C VAL A 83 18.81 36.70 10.27
N TYR A 84 18.76 37.54 11.32
CA TYR A 84 17.79 38.63 11.44
C TYR A 84 18.25 39.96 10.81
N ASP A 85 19.53 40.11 10.46
CA ASP A 85 20.01 41.33 9.77
C ASP A 85 19.26 41.58 8.46
N VAL A 86 18.83 40.52 7.76
CA VAL A 86 18.04 40.64 6.52
C VAL A 86 16.59 41.08 6.79
N MET A 87 16.07 40.86 8.00
CA MET A 87 14.72 41.29 8.41
C MET A 87 14.70 42.71 9.01
N ALA A 88 15.85 43.22 9.47
CA ALA A 88 15.94 44.57 10.03
C ALA A 88 15.64 45.66 8.98
N ASP A 89 15.89 45.37 7.71
CA ASP A 89 15.63 46.25 6.56
C ASP A 89 14.47 45.75 5.68
N ALA A 90 13.64 44.84 6.22
CA ALA A 90 12.53 44.29 5.46
C ALA A 90 11.41 45.35 5.26
N PRO A 91 10.83 45.44 4.06
CA PRO A 91 9.62 46.24 3.81
C PRO A 91 8.49 45.85 4.78
N PRO A 92 7.52 46.75 5.05
CA PRO A 92 6.37 46.45 5.90
C PRO A 92 5.62 45.20 5.38
N PRO A 93 5.03 44.39 6.28
CA PRO A 93 4.30 43.19 5.89
C PRO A 93 3.23 43.52 4.84
N LEU A 94 3.18 42.76 3.75
CA LEU A 94 2.12 42.89 2.76
C LEU A 94 0.77 42.66 3.45
N GLU A 95 -0.15 43.63 3.35
CA GLU A 95 -1.48 43.56 3.99
C GLU A 95 -2.35 42.40 3.46
N THR A 96 -1.95 41.80 2.33
CA THR A 96 -2.62 40.65 1.75
C THR A 96 -1.60 39.72 1.11
N ILE A 97 -1.48 38.52 1.67
CA ILE A 97 -0.64 37.45 1.15
C ILE A 97 -1.56 36.31 0.71
N VAL A 98 -1.76 36.16 -0.60
CA VAL A 98 -2.50 35.03 -1.17
C VAL A 98 -1.48 33.95 -1.54
N ILE A 99 -1.27 33.00 -0.62
CA ILE A 99 -0.24 31.94 -0.77
C ILE A 99 -0.78 30.71 -1.54
N ALA A 100 -2.08 30.55 -1.68
CA ALA A 100 -2.66 29.34 -2.26
C ALA A 100 -3.55 29.64 -3.47
N PRO A 101 -3.37 28.92 -4.58
CA PRO A 101 -4.44 28.71 -5.55
C PRO A 101 -5.72 28.20 -4.85
N PRO A 102 -6.91 28.45 -5.43
CA PRO A 102 -8.16 27.97 -4.86
C PRO A 102 -8.15 26.43 -4.70
N PRO A 103 -8.79 25.89 -3.65
CA PRO A 103 -8.83 24.45 -3.44
C PRO A 103 -9.50 23.76 -4.62
N GLU A 104 -8.87 22.70 -5.12
CA GLU A 104 -9.45 21.86 -6.16
C GLU A 104 -10.67 21.12 -5.61
N ARG A 105 -11.73 21.01 -6.43
CA ARG A 105 -12.95 20.33 -6.03
C ARG A 105 -12.76 18.83 -6.15
N LEU A 106 -13.04 18.11 -5.06
CA LEU A 106 -13.07 16.66 -5.07
C LEU A 106 -14.16 16.16 -6.04
N SER A 107 -13.80 15.18 -6.86
CA SER A 107 -14.74 14.44 -7.71
C SER A 107 -15.52 13.42 -6.88
N ALA A 108 -16.56 12.81 -7.46
CA ALA A 108 -17.37 11.81 -6.75
C ALA A 108 -16.56 10.53 -6.44
N GLU A 109 -15.59 10.20 -7.30
CA GLU A 109 -14.66 9.08 -7.12
C GLU A 109 -13.61 9.33 -6.03
N ASP A 110 -13.33 10.58 -5.65
CA ASP A 110 -12.40 10.95 -4.57
C ASP A 110 -13.00 10.80 -3.17
N VAL A 111 -14.31 10.52 -3.07
CA VAL A 111 -14.97 10.31 -1.78
C VAL A 111 -14.66 8.90 -1.30
N ALA A 112 -13.75 8.80 -0.32
CA ALA A 112 -13.43 7.55 0.35
C ALA A 112 -14.70 6.84 0.84
N SER A 113 -14.93 5.61 0.35
CA SER A 113 -16.12 4.80 0.65
C SER A 113 -16.10 4.13 2.02
N PHE A 114 -15.03 4.35 2.80
CA PHE A 114 -14.90 3.78 4.14
C PHE A 114 -15.91 4.44 5.07
N ALA A 115 -16.62 3.62 5.84
CA ALA A 115 -17.53 4.09 6.87
C ALA A 115 -16.79 5.11 7.75
N ARG A 116 -17.20 6.37 7.65
CA ARG A 116 -16.73 7.47 8.50
C ARG A 116 -17.08 7.09 9.94
N ALA A 117 -16.15 6.48 10.67
CA ALA A 117 -16.23 6.46 12.11
C ALA A 117 -16.34 7.92 12.55
N ALA A 118 -17.40 8.25 13.28
CA ALA A 118 -17.62 9.60 13.76
C ALA A 118 -16.34 10.07 14.49
N PRO A 119 -15.79 11.25 14.16
CA PRO A 119 -14.67 11.78 14.92
C PRO A 119 -15.09 11.82 16.40
N PRO A 120 -14.24 11.36 17.34
CA PRO A 120 -14.53 11.50 18.75
C PRO A 120 -14.84 12.99 19.03
N PRO A 121 -15.81 13.29 19.91
CA PRO A 121 -16.19 14.67 20.19
C PRO A 121 -14.92 15.46 20.52
N ALA A 122 -14.72 16.57 19.82
CA ALA A 122 -13.63 17.48 20.11
C ALA A 122 -13.69 17.78 21.61
N ARG A 123 -12.60 17.52 22.34
CA ARG A 123 -12.49 17.96 23.73
C ARG A 123 -12.64 19.47 23.72
N GLN A 124 -13.80 19.95 24.15
CA GLN A 124 -14.01 21.38 24.37
C GLN A 124 -12.96 21.79 25.42
N PRO A 125 -12.17 22.84 25.16
CA PRO A 125 -11.28 23.37 26.18
C PRO A 125 -12.14 23.77 27.38
N GLU A 126 -11.83 23.17 28.53
CA GLU A 126 -12.45 23.50 29.80
C GLU A 126 -12.18 24.99 30.09
N PRO A 127 -13.22 25.81 30.31
CA PRO A 127 -13.02 27.21 30.66
C PRO A 127 -12.34 27.30 32.03
N ALA A 128 -11.27 28.10 32.09
CA ALA A 128 -10.53 28.42 33.31
C ALA A 128 -11.36 29.26 34.29
#